data_AF-A0A857KUN4-F1
#
_entry.id   AF-A0A857KUN4-F1
#
_cell.length_a   1.000
_cell.length_b   1.000
_cell.length_c   1.000
_cell.angle_alpha   90.00
_cell.angle_beta   90.00
_cell.angle_gamma   90.00
#
_symmetry.space_group_name_H-M   'P 1'
#
loop_
_entity.id
_entity.type
_entity.pdbx_description
1 polymer ?
#
loop_
_entity_poly.entity_id
_entity_poly.type
_entity_poly.pdbx_seq_one_letter_code
_entity_poly.pdbx_strand_id
1 'polypeptide(L)'
;MQHPAGHSCPESAGSADCAHRTELERLATLDAATIARALDDRRALYPLISGAVDQYLDLDDRADAAFAAGNSDEAMYLHQEASAWRATVTVLKQIEQHGHGAAAPMTGIA
;
A
#
# COMPACT_ATOMS: atom_id res chain seq x y z
N MET A 1 -8.47 0.08 -34.72
CA MET A 1 -7.67 -0.17 -33.51
C MET A 1 -8.24 0.72 -32.43
N GLN A 2 -8.93 0.12 -31.44
CA GLN A 2 -9.65 0.84 -30.39
C GLN A 2 -8.65 1.30 -29.33
N HIS A 3 -8.69 2.59 -29.00
CA HIS A 3 -7.99 3.16 -27.83
C HIS A 3 -8.74 2.71 -26.57
N PRO A 4 -8.10 2.08 -25.57
CA PRO A 4 -8.77 1.84 -24.30
C PRO A 4 -8.86 3.17 -23.55
N ALA A 5 -10.09 3.50 -23.15
CA ALA A 5 -10.44 4.67 -22.38
C ALA A 5 -9.50 4.80 -21.18
N GLY A 6 -8.73 5.90 -21.16
CA GLY A 6 -8.12 6.36 -19.93
C GLY A 6 -9.23 6.55 -18.91
N HIS A 7 -9.11 5.89 -17.76
CA HIS A 7 -9.93 6.15 -16.59
C HIS A 7 -9.72 7.63 -16.22
N SER A 8 -10.60 8.50 -16.72
CA SER A 8 -10.60 9.92 -16.39
C SER A 8 -11.02 10.07 -14.93
N CYS A 9 -10.04 10.26 -14.05
CA CYS A 9 -10.26 10.49 -12.63
C CYS A 9 -10.71 11.95 -12.39
N PRO A 10 -11.85 12.21 -11.73
CA PRO A 10 -12.32 13.58 -11.47
C PRO A 10 -11.47 14.31 -10.42
N GLU A 11 -11.50 15.64 -10.56
CA GLU A 11 -10.45 16.61 -10.22
C GLU A 11 -10.49 17.06 -8.75
N SER A 12 -10.17 16.17 -7.80
CA SER A 12 -9.49 16.52 -6.52
C SER A 12 -9.35 15.30 -5.59
N ALA A 13 -10.41 14.51 -5.40
CA ALA A 13 -10.34 13.23 -4.69
C ALA A 13 -9.94 12.07 -5.62
N GLY A 14 -10.42 12.09 -6.88
CA GLY A 14 -10.06 11.07 -7.87
C GLY A 14 -8.59 11.09 -8.25
N SER A 15 -7.89 12.21 -8.10
CA SER A 15 -6.45 12.30 -8.40
C SER A 15 -5.60 11.52 -7.38
N ALA A 16 -5.93 11.63 -6.08
CA ALA A 16 -5.19 10.95 -5.02
C ALA A 16 -5.42 9.42 -5.05
N ASP A 17 -6.66 8.97 -5.21
CA ASP A 17 -6.97 7.55 -5.36
C ASP A 17 -6.30 6.93 -6.60
N CYS A 18 -6.25 7.65 -7.72
CA CYS A 18 -5.57 7.18 -8.92
C CYS A 18 -4.05 7.15 -8.77
N ALA A 19 -3.46 8.11 -8.03
CA ALA A 19 -2.04 8.08 -7.68
C ALA A 19 -1.71 6.90 -6.74
N HIS A 20 -2.53 6.67 -5.71
CA HIS A 20 -2.37 5.55 -4.79
C HIS A 20 -2.54 4.20 -5.48
N ARG A 21 -3.53 4.06 -6.37
CA ARG A 21 -3.69 2.85 -7.20
C ARG A 21 -2.45 2.57 -8.04
N THR A 22 -2.00 3.57 -8.79
CA THR A 22 -0.81 3.45 -9.67
C THR A 22 0.42 3.04 -8.87
N GLU A 23 0.59 3.61 -7.68
CA GLU A 23 1.73 3.27 -6.83
C GLU A 23 1.64 1.84 -6.27
N LEU A 24 0.48 1.42 -5.79
CA LEU A 24 0.27 0.04 -5.33
C LEU A 24 0.47 -0.99 -6.46
N GLU A 25 0.00 -0.70 -7.67
CA GLU A 25 0.20 -1.55 -8.85
C GLU A 25 1.69 -1.64 -9.23
N ARG A 26 2.45 -0.55 -9.10
CA ARG A 26 3.89 -0.53 -9.35
C ARG A 26 4.66 -1.39 -8.36
N LEU A 27 4.25 -1.40 -7.10
CA LEU A 27 4.90 -2.19 -6.04
C LEU A 27 4.69 -3.70 -6.20
N ALA A 28 3.62 -4.12 -6.90
CA ALA A 28 3.35 -5.52 -7.23
C ALA A 28 3.27 -6.49 -6.03
N THR A 29 3.00 -5.97 -4.84
CA THR A 29 2.83 -6.74 -3.59
C THR A 29 1.39 -7.22 -3.36
N LEU A 30 0.42 -6.46 -3.88
CA LEU A 30 -1.02 -6.76 -3.76
C LEU A 30 -1.60 -7.05 -5.14
N ASP A 31 -2.59 -7.95 -5.19
CA ASP A 31 -3.35 -8.18 -6.41
C ASP A 31 -4.35 -7.03 -6.68
N ALA A 32 -4.80 -6.91 -7.93
CA ALA A 32 -5.69 -5.85 -8.37
C ALA A 32 -7.03 -5.79 -7.61
N ALA A 33 -7.58 -6.93 -7.18
CA ALA A 33 -8.83 -6.96 -6.41
C ALA A 33 -8.60 -6.45 -4.98
N THR A 34 -7.46 -6.78 -4.38
CA THR A 34 -7.07 -6.26 -3.07
C THR A 34 -6.82 -4.74 -3.12
N ILE A 35 -6.17 -4.25 -4.18
CA ILE A 35 -5.98 -2.80 -4.39
C ILE A 35 -7.34 -2.09 -4.55
N ALA A 36 -8.25 -2.63 -5.36
CA ALA A 36 -9.58 -2.07 -5.52
C ALA A 36 -10.34 -2.00 -4.18
N ARG A 37 -10.25 -3.05 -3.37
CA ARG A 37 -10.86 -3.10 -2.03
C ARG A 37 -10.24 -2.10 -1.06
N ALA A 38 -8.92 -1.92 -1.08
CA ALA A 38 -8.24 -0.95 -0.22
C ALA A 38 -8.69 0.50 -0.48
N LEU A 39 -9.00 0.82 -1.73
CA LEU A 39 -9.46 2.15 -2.15
C LEU A 39 -10.96 2.37 -1.89
N ASP A 40 -11.77 1.30 -1.93
CA ASP A 40 -13.24 1.38 -1.76
C ASP A 40 -13.70 1.23 -0.29
N ASP A 41 -13.10 0.29 0.46
CA ASP A 41 -13.54 -0.07 1.82
C ASP A 41 -12.49 0.29 2.87
N ARG A 42 -12.77 1.37 3.61
CA ARG A 42 -11.95 1.84 4.73
C ARG A 42 -11.75 0.78 5.82
N ARG A 43 -12.73 -0.10 6.05
CA ARG A 43 -12.63 -1.16 7.06
C ARG A 43 -11.64 -2.25 6.64
N ALA A 44 -11.32 -2.35 5.35
CA ALA A 44 -10.31 -3.26 4.84
C ALA A 44 -8.88 -2.75 5.06
N LEU A 45 -8.66 -1.45 5.29
CA LEU A 45 -7.31 -0.89 5.41
C LEU A 45 -6.54 -1.43 6.61
N TYR A 46 -7.14 -1.44 7.81
CA TYR A 46 -6.47 -1.95 9.01
C TYR A 46 -5.96 -3.40 8.86
N PRO A 47 -6.78 -4.39 8.48
CA PRO A 47 -6.28 -5.76 8.32
C PRO A 47 -5.26 -5.89 7.18
N LEU A 48 -5.37 -5.10 6.10
CA LEU A 48 -4.38 -5.08 5.02
C LEU A 48 -3.04 -4.50 5.49
N ILE A 49 -3.07 -3.40 6.24
CA ILE A 49 -1.88 -2.79 6.83
C ILE A 49 -1.22 -3.78 7.81
N SER A 50 -2.00 -4.43 8.67
CA SER A 50 -1.47 -5.42 9.62
C SER A 50 -0.80 -6.58 8.90
N GLY A 51 -1.47 -7.18 7.92
CA GLY A 51 -0.91 -8.30 7.16
C GLY A 51 0.33 -7.91 6.35
N ALA A 52 0.34 -6.72 5.74
CA ALA A 52 1.51 -6.21 5.03
C ALA A 52 2.68 -5.89 5.99
N VAL A 53 2.39 -5.48 7.24
CA VAL A 53 3.39 -5.31 8.29
C VAL A 53 4.01 -6.65 8.68
N ASP A 54 3.18 -7.65 8.96
CA ASP A 54 3.64 -9.01 9.29
C ASP A 54 4.51 -9.58 8.16
N GLN A 55 4.12 -9.33 6.90
CA GLN A 55 4.86 -9.82 5.74
C GLN A 55 6.25 -9.19 5.59
N TYR A 56 6.41 -7.87 5.75
CA TYR A 56 7.74 -7.27 5.64
C TYR A 56 8.65 -7.66 6.81
N LEU A 57 8.09 -7.84 8.03
CA LEU A 57 8.87 -8.28 9.19
C LEU A 57 9.38 -9.71 9.01
N ASP A 58 8.53 -10.63 8.53
CA ASP A 58 8.96 -12.00 8.21
C ASP A 58 10.07 -12.03 7.15
N LEU A 59 9.96 -11.19 6.11
CA LEU A 59 10.95 -11.10 5.06
C LEU A 59 12.28 -10.52 5.54
N ASP A 60 12.26 -9.49 6.39
CA ASP A 60 13.47 -8.93 7.00
C ASP A 60 14.16 -9.97 7.90
N ASP A 61 13.41 -10.68 8.76
CA ASP A 61 13.95 -11.75 9.63
C ASP A 61 14.59 -12.87 8.79
N ARG A 62 13.96 -13.25 7.67
CA ARG A 62 14.50 -14.25 6.75
C ARG A 62 15.72 -13.73 5.99
N ALA A 63 15.75 -12.46 5.62
CA ALA A 63 16.91 -11.83 4.97
C ALA A 63 18.14 -11.87 5.90
N ASP A 64 17.95 -11.53 7.18
CA ASP A 64 19.00 -11.60 8.20
C ASP A 64 19.51 -13.03 8.40
N ALA A 65 18.59 -14.01 8.43
CA ALA A 65 18.97 -15.42 8.52
C ALA A 65 19.75 -15.90 7.28
N ALA A 66 19.34 -15.49 6.07
CA ALA A 66 20.05 -15.81 4.84
C ALA A 66 21.44 -15.19 4.79
N PHE A 67 21.58 -13.93 5.24
CA PHE A 67 22.86 -13.25 5.35
C PHE A 67 23.80 -13.95 6.34
N ALA A 68 23.29 -14.32 7.52
CA ALA A 68 24.05 -15.06 8.53
C ALA A 68 24.49 -16.45 8.03
N ALA A 69 23.72 -17.07 7.13
CA ALA A 69 24.06 -18.32 6.48
C ALA A 69 25.05 -18.17 5.30
N GLY A 70 25.42 -16.93 4.93
CA GLY A 70 26.32 -16.64 3.80
C GLY A 70 25.63 -16.63 2.43
N ASN A 71 24.30 -16.66 2.39
CA ASN A 71 23.51 -16.65 1.15
C ASN A 71 23.17 -15.20 0.75
N SER A 72 24.16 -14.44 0.31
CA SER A 72 24.03 -13.00 0.03
C SER A 72 22.97 -12.66 -1.02
N ASP A 73 22.83 -13.46 -2.08
CA ASP A 73 21.85 -13.21 -3.15
C ASP A 73 20.42 -13.36 -2.63
N GLU A 74 20.16 -14.41 -1.83
CA GLU A 74 18.86 -14.64 -1.19
C GLU A 74 18.55 -13.53 -0.19
N ALA A 75 19.53 -13.14 0.64
CA ALA A 75 19.36 -12.03 1.58
C ALA A 75 19.00 -10.72 0.86
N MET A 76 19.67 -10.42 -0.25
CA MET A 76 19.39 -9.23 -1.05
C MET A 76 17.99 -9.29 -1.69
N TYR A 77 17.59 -10.45 -2.22
CA TYR A 77 16.25 -10.65 -2.77
C TYR A 77 15.17 -10.42 -1.69
N LEU A 78 15.30 -11.07 -0.53
CA LEU A 78 14.35 -10.94 0.57
C LEU A 78 14.26 -9.50 1.08
N HIS A 79 15.38 -8.78 1.15
CA HIS A 79 15.38 -7.38 1.56
C HIS A 79 14.69 -6.45 0.54
N GLN A 80 14.80 -6.74 -0.75
CA GLN A 80 14.06 -6.02 -1.79
C GLN A 80 12.56 -6.25 -1.66
N GLU A 81 12.14 -7.51 -1.45
CA GLU A 81 10.74 -7.84 -1.21
C GLU A 81 10.21 -7.16 0.06
N ALA A 82 10.95 -7.21 1.18
CA ALA A 82 10.59 -6.53 2.41
C ALA A 82 10.43 -5.02 2.21
N SER A 83 11.33 -4.40 1.43
CA SER A 83 11.27 -2.98 1.09
C SER A 83 10.00 -2.64 0.29
N ALA A 84 9.61 -3.50 -0.67
CA ALA A 84 8.37 -3.31 -1.43
C ALA A 84 7.12 -3.42 -0.53
N TRP A 85 7.09 -4.39 0.39
CA TRP A 85 6.00 -4.52 1.36
C TRP A 85 5.94 -3.33 2.33
N ARG A 86 7.08 -2.82 2.79
CA ARG A 86 7.14 -1.62 3.63
C ARG A 86 6.64 -0.36 2.90
N ALA A 87 6.96 -0.22 1.62
CA ALA A 87 6.42 0.85 0.77
C ALA A 87 4.90 0.71 0.63
N THR A 88 4.40 -0.52 0.45
CA THR A 88 2.96 -0.82 0.39
C THR A 88 2.23 -0.39 1.65
N VAL A 89 2.76 -0.75 2.83
CA VAL A 89 2.22 -0.30 4.13
C VAL A 89 2.16 1.22 4.22
N THR A 90 3.18 1.91 3.70
CA THR A 90 3.22 3.37 3.70
C THR A 90 2.09 3.97 2.87
N VAL A 91 1.85 3.44 1.66
CA VAL A 91 0.75 3.90 0.81
C VAL A 91 -0.61 3.60 1.44
N LEU A 92 -0.81 2.41 2.01
CA LEU A 92 -2.06 2.05 2.70
C LEU A 92 -2.35 2.97 3.89
N LYS A 93 -1.33 3.33 4.68
CA LYS A 93 -1.46 4.31 5.78
C LYS A 93 -1.80 5.71 5.27
N GLN A 94 -1.25 6.13 4.13
CA GLN A 94 -1.63 7.40 3.51
C GLN A 94 -3.11 7.39 3.11
N ILE A 95 -3.60 6.32 2.47
CA ILE A 95 -5.02 6.17 2.15
C ILE A 95 -5.86 6.24 3.44
N GLU A 96 -5.44 5.54 4.51
CA GLU A 96 -6.08 5.57 5.82
C GLU A 96 -6.18 6.99 6.41
N GLN A 97 -5.12 7.78 6.32
CA GLN A 97 -5.06 9.13 6.86
C GLN A 97 -5.89 10.13 6.03
N HIS A 98 -5.83 10.06 4.70
CA HIS A 98 -6.54 11.01 3.83
C HIS A 98 -8.07 10.90 3.93
N GLY A 99 -8.61 9.69 4.14
CA GLY A 99 -10.05 9.55 4.42
C GLY A 99 -10.49 9.97 5.83
N HIS A 100 -9.56 10.26 6.75
CA HIS A 100 -9.88 10.71 8.12
C HIS A 100 -10.03 12.25 8.18
N GLY A 101 -9.39 12.98 7.25
CA GLY A 101 -9.44 14.45 7.18
C GLY A 101 -10.77 15.04 6.70
N ALA A 102 -11.65 14.25 6.07
CA ALA A 102 -12.95 14.72 5.58
C ALA A 102 -14.06 14.76 6.66
N ALA A 103 -13.81 14.23 7.87
CA ALA A 103 -14.80 14.05 8.93
C ALA A 103 -14.63 15.00 10.14
N ALA A 104 -14.10 16.21 9.94
CA ALA A 104 -14.12 17.26 10.96
C ALA A 104 -14.76 18.54 10.42
N PRO A 105 -15.99 18.84 10.86
CA PRO A 105 -16.15 20.07 11.63
C PRO A 105 -17.17 19.87 12.79
N MET A 106 -16.70 19.93 14.03
CA MET A 106 -17.57 20.27 15.17
C MET A 106 -16.85 21.30 16.02
N THR A 107 -16.79 22.50 15.47
CA THR A 107 -16.65 23.76 16.22
C THR A 107 -17.88 23.91 17.10
N GLY A 108 -17.86 23.29 18.27
CA GLY A 108 -18.83 23.52 19.34
C GLY A 108 -18.35 24.66 20.23
N ILE A 109 -18.63 25.89 19.82
CA ILE A 109 -18.63 27.07 20.69
C ILE A 109 -20.06 27.25 21.17
N ALA A 110 -20.27 27.13 22.48
CA ALA A 110 -21.41 27.68 23.22
C ALA A 110 -20.92 28.16 24.58
#